data_AF-A0A4P7RPM4-F1
#
_entry.id   AF-A0A4P7RPM4-F1
#
_cell.length_a   1.000
_cell.length_b   1.000
_cell.length_c   1.000
_cell.angle_alpha   90.00
_cell.angle_beta   90.00
_cell.angle_gamma   90.00
#
_symmetry.space_group_name_H-M   'P 1'
#
loop_
_entity.id
_entity.type
_entity.pdbx_description
1 polymer ?
#
loop_
_entity_poly.entity_id
_entity_poly.type
_entity_poly.pdbx_seq_one_letter_code
_entity_poly.pdbx_strand_id
1 'polypeptide(L)'
;MEWYVSIWNSETKRIVTRGGEAHDRETAIEQLVAMGRSLTHTEDGTLIGKFGNVVVDDEPGNSVPFGDQDLSDDELRRRVHAAIEYTMGRIEPAYQPIQTMPSAQDGPTKFSTPTGVITDQWDRIALWLSTYLDTAPVVPAEQTAIDDAIARTGVGWPEELQALFRSVNGFPHEAWVPLLPSHELFDLERVIDERQVELEVWGEFAEDMDEDELRASMAGDSVGTWLPEFVPFAGVDGNLLFVDTRPGPLHGCVTEFDKVGADDDGPQWISISALLTDVADALESGRPFAGAWTPSVVDGQLKWLYAN
;
A
#
# COMPACT_ATOMS: atom_id res chain seq x y z
N MET A 1 -15.76 14.28 27.86
CA MET A 1 -15.52 13.58 26.59
C MET A 1 -14.04 13.32 26.51
N GLU A 2 -13.67 12.05 26.56
CA GLU A 2 -12.28 11.65 26.35
C GLU A 2 -11.94 11.79 24.88
N TRP A 3 -10.70 12.16 24.60
CA TRP A 3 -10.18 12.19 23.26
C TRP A 3 -8.74 11.67 23.23
N TYR A 4 -8.40 11.01 22.13
CA TYR A 4 -7.07 10.47 21.86
C TYR A 4 -6.65 10.80 20.43
N VAL A 5 -5.36 11.06 20.24
CA VAL A 5 -4.74 11.17 18.92
C VAL A 5 -3.47 10.33 18.91
N SER A 6 -3.31 9.56 17.85
CA SER A 6 -2.16 8.69 17.61
C SER A 6 -1.54 9.03 16.26
N ILE A 7 -0.22 9.20 16.23
CA ILE A 7 0.55 9.51 15.01
C ILE A 7 1.76 8.59 14.95
N TRP A 8 2.01 8.01 13.78
CA TRP A 8 3.27 7.32 13.51
C TRP A 8 4.42 8.32 13.46
N ASN A 9 5.44 8.07 14.29
CA ASN A 9 6.67 8.84 14.28
C ASN A 9 7.71 8.13 13.39
N SER A 10 8.02 8.75 12.25
CA SER A 10 8.94 8.20 11.25
C SER A 10 10.40 8.12 11.70
N GLU A 11 10.83 8.87 12.72
CA GLU A 11 12.17 8.77 13.29
C GLU A 11 12.29 7.58 14.23
N THR A 12 11.33 7.41 15.14
CA THR A 12 11.35 6.34 16.14
C THR A 12 10.76 5.03 15.63
N LYS A 13 10.06 5.07 14.49
CA LYS A 13 9.32 3.93 13.90
C LYS A 13 8.30 3.34 14.88
N ARG A 14 7.57 4.21 15.59
CA ARG A 14 6.56 3.84 16.58
C ARG A 14 5.41 4.83 16.56
N ILE A 15 4.22 4.41 17.00
CA ILE A 15 3.11 5.33 17.21
C ILE A 15 3.34 6.10 18.53
N VAL A 16 2.98 7.37 18.50
CA VAL A 16 2.93 8.24 19.67
C VAL A 16 1.49 8.63 19.91
N THR A 17 0.94 8.18 21.04
CA THR A 17 -0.43 8.48 21.46
C THR A 17 -0.46 9.56 22.54
N ARG A 18 -1.40 10.49 22.42
CA ARG A 18 -1.74 11.50 23.44
C ARG A 18 -3.25 11.58 23.60
N GLY A 19 -3.70 11.93 24.79
CA GLY A 19 -5.12 12.11 25.04
C GLY A 19 -5.40 13.16 26.10
N GLY A 20 -6.68 13.45 26.28
CA GLY A 20 -7.17 14.42 27.25
C GLY A 20 -8.68 14.32 27.45
N GLU A 21 -9.21 15.22 28.27
CA GLU A 21 -10.64 15.34 28.55
C GLU A 21 -11.14 16.74 28.19
N ALA A 22 -12.27 16.81 27.51
CA ALA A 22 -12.98 18.05 27.20
C ALA A 22 -14.43 18.02 27.70
N HIS A 23 -15.00 19.22 27.88
CA HIS A 23 -16.37 19.38 28.38
C HIS A 23 -17.44 19.17 27.30
N ASP A 24 -17.07 19.31 26.02
CA ASP A 24 -17.89 19.01 24.87
C ASP A 24 -17.04 18.55 23.68
N ARG A 25 -17.71 18.11 22.61
CA ARG A 25 -17.09 17.46 21.45
C ARG A 25 -16.25 18.44 20.63
N GLU A 26 -16.76 19.65 20.41
CA GLU A 26 -16.05 20.67 19.64
C GLU A 26 -14.74 21.05 20.34
N THR A 27 -14.79 21.24 21.67
CA THR A 27 -13.58 21.49 22.46
C THR A 27 -12.62 20.30 22.42
N ALA A 28 -13.12 19.06 22.45
CA ALA A 28 -12.30 17.86 22.30
C ALA A 28 -11.57 17.86 20.94
N ILE A 29 -12.30 18.11 19.86
CA ILE A 29 -11.76 18.15 18.50
C ILE A 29 -10.78 19.32 18.31
N GLU A 30 -11.03 20.48 18.91
CA GLU A 30 -10.08 21.60 18.93
C GLU A 30 -8.76 21.25 19.61
N GLN A 31 -8.83 20.67 20.83
CA GLN A 31 -7.63 20.23 21.56
C GLN A 31 -6.89 19.13 20.79
N LEU A 32 -7.65 18.20 20.20
CA LEU A 32 -7.13 17.11 19.41
C LEU A 32 -6.37 17.61 18.18
N VAL A 33 -6.91 18.56 17.42
CA VAL A 33 -6.25 19.13 16.24
C VAL A 33 -4.94 19.83 16.63
N ALA A 34 -4.97 20.61 17.70
CA ALA A 34 -3.76 21.26 18.21
C ALA A 34 -2.69 20.24 18.62
N MET A 35 -3.11 19.16 19.30
CA MET A 35 -2.20 18.08 19.71
C MET A 35 -1.66 17.29 18.51
N GLY A 36 -2.52 16.93 17.55
CA GLY A 36 -2.13 16.20 16.34
C GLY A 36 -1.06 16.96 15.54
N ARG A 37 -1.26 18.27 15.31
CA ARG A 37 -0.24 19.11 14.66
C ARG A 37 1.09 19.17 15.42
N SER A 38 1.03 19.22 16.75
CA SER A 38 2.23 19.24 17.57
C SER A 38 2.99 17.91 17.51
N LEU A 39 2.29 16.79 17.32
CA LEU A 39 2.90 15.46 17.27
C LEU A 39 3.49 15.12 15.91
N THR A 40 3.03 15.77 14.83
CA THR A 40 3.61 15.59 13.49
C THR A 40 4.94 16.31 13.31
N HIS A 41 5.40 17.09 14.28
CA HIS A 41 6.65 17.83 14.21
C HIS A 41 7.54 17.61 15.44
N THR A 42 8.85 17.61 15.23
CA THR A 42 9.86 17.71 16.30
C THR A 42 9.94 19.15 16.85
N GLU A 43 10.66 19.35 17.95
CA GLU A 43 10.87 20.69 18.54
C GLU A 43 11.54 21.70 17.58
N ASP A 44 12.34 21.21 16.63
CA ASP A 44 12.98 22.04 15.60
C ASP A 44 12.11 22.26 14.34
N GLY A 45 10.89 21.71 14.32
CA GLY A 45 9.93 21.87 13.23
C GLY A 45 10.09 20.90 12.06
N THR A 46 10.87 19.83 12.22
CA THR A 46 10.96 18.75 11.21
C THR A 46 9.67 17.94 11.21
N LEU A 47 9.08 17.72 10.03
CA LEU A 47 7.90 16.88 9.86
C LEU A 47 8.28 15.40 10.05
N ILE A 48 7.64 14.73 11.01
CA ILE A 48 7.91 13.35 11.40
C ILE A 48 6.71 12.40 11.27
N GLY A 49 5.51 12.91 10.99
CA GLY A 49 4.32 12.13 10.65
C GLY A 49 3.35 12.97 9.82
N LYS A 50 2.60 12.36 8.90
CA LYS A 50 1.73 13.10 7.97
C LYS A 50 0.26 12.98 8.33
N PHE A 51 -0.18 11.78 8.63
CA PHE A 51 -1.52 11.41 9.04
C PHE A 51 -1.53 10.90 10.49
N GLY A 52 -2.69 10.96 11.13
CA GLY A 52 -2.92 10.39 12.46
C GLY A 52 -4.35 9.91 12.62
N ASN A 53 -4.55 9.01 13.58
CA ASN A 53 -5.86 8.51 13.96
C ASN A 53 -6.35 9.24 15.20
N VAL A 54 -7.66 9.29 15.36
CA VAL A 54 -8.35 10.04 16.40
C VAL A 54 -9.42 9.18 17.03
N VAL A 55 -9.65 9.36 18.33
CA VAL A 55 -10.82 8.83 19.02
C VAL A 55 -11.44 9.97 19.80
N VAL A 56 -12.76 10.17 19.68
CA VAL A 56 -13.51 11.13 20.48
C VAL A 56 -14.73 10.43 21.06
N ASP A 57 -14.75 10.25 22.38
CA ASP A 57 -15.85 9.58 23.10
C ASP A 57 -16.16 8.17 22.52
N ASP A 58 -15.12 7.34 22.40
CA ASP A 58 -15.14 5.99 21.81
C ASP A 58 -15.49 5.92 20.31
N GLU A 59 -15.56 7.05 19.61
CA GLU A 59 -15.76 7.08 18.15
C GLU A 59 -14.42 7.29 17.42
N PRO A 60 -13.89 6.26 16.72
CA PRO A 60 -12.63 6.36 16.00
C PRO A 60 -12.79 7.09 14.66
N GLY A 61 -11.72 7.74 14.22
CA GLY A 61 -11.57 8.32 12.89
C GLY A 61 -10.13 8.18 12.41
N ASN A 62 -9.94 7.69 11.19
CA ASN A 62 -8.61 7.34 10.69
C ASN A 62 -8.10 8.30 9.61
N SER A 63 -6.78 8.35 9.43
CA SER A 63 -6.11 9.05 8.31
C SER A 63 -6.30 10.58 8.28
N VAL A 64 -6.32 11.25 9.43
CA VAL A 64 -6.46 12.72 9.49
C VAL A 64 -5.10 13.40 9.19
N PRO A 65 -5.00 14.31 8.20
CA PRO A 65 -3.72 14.84 7.70
C PRO A 65 -3.12 15.97 8.57
N PHE A 66 -2.79 15.70 9.83
CA PHE A 66 -2.25 16.71 10.76
C PHE A 66 -0.93 17.35 10.30
N GLY A 67 -0.14 16.65 9.47
CA GLY A 67 1.13 17.11 8.94
C GLY A 67 1.01 18.09 7.77
N ASP A 68 -0.19 18.23 7.20
CA ASP A 68 -0.42 19.15 6.08
C ASP A 68 -0.56 20.60 6.61
N GLN A 69 0.43 21.41 6.27
CA GLN A 69 0.54 22.81 6.71
C GLN A 69 -0.35 23.76 5.89
N ASP A 70 -0.83 23.35 4.72
CA ASP A 70 -1.69 24.18 3.87
C ASP A 70 -3.15 24.18 4.36
N LEU A 71 -3.48 23.25 5.25
CA LEU A 71 -4.80 23.17 5.87
C LEU A 71 -4.91 24.16 7.02
N SER A 72 -6.06 24.82 7.13
CA SER A 72 -6.40 25.53 8.36
C SER A 72 -6.86 24.55 9.45
N ASP A 73 -6.81 24.97 10.71
CA ASP A 73 -7.37 24.16 11.81
C ASP A 73 -8.86 23.90 11.61
N ASP A 74 -9.62 24.86 11.08
CA ASP A 74 -11.05 24.66 10.77
C ASP A 74 -11.28 23.56 9.70
N GLU A 75 -10.36 23.45 8.72
CA GLU A 75 -10.40 22.38 7.72
C GLU A 75 -10.03 21.03 8.34
N LEU A 76 -9.02 20.99 9.22
CA LEU A 76 -8.68 19.77 9.96
C LEU A 76 -9.81 19.31 10.88
N ARG A 77 -10.51 20.22 11.57
CA ARG A 77 -11.69 19.85 12.37
C ARG A 77 -12.76 19.20 11.49
N ARG A 78 -13.05 19.78 10.30
CA ARG A 78 -13.96 19.16 9.32
C ARG A 78 -13.51 17.78 8.88
N ARG A 79 -12.19 17.57 8.66
CA ARG A 79 -11.65 16.26 8.33
C ARG A 79 -11.73 15.26 9.48
N VAL A 80 -11.55 15.70 10.73
CA VAL A 80 -11.77 14.85 11.92
C VAL A 80 -13.23 14.37 11.97
N HIS A 81 -14.20 15.27 11.78
CA HIS A 81 -15.61 14.87 11.72
C HIS A 81 -15.87 13.87 10.58
N ALA A 82 -15.37 14.14 9.37
CA ALA A 82 -15.55 13.26 8.22
C ALA A 82 -14.88 11.89 8.43
N ALA A 83 -13.70 11.85 9.04
CA ALA A 83 -12.98 10.62 9.34
C ALA A 83 -13.75 9.77 10.37
N ILE A 84 -14.30 10.38 11.41
CA ILE A 84 -15.10 9.69 12.41
C ILE A 84 -16.40 9.16 11.79
N GLU A 85 -17.14 10.00 11.05
CA GLU A 85 -18.37 9.58 10.37
C GLU A 85 -18.11 8.42 9.40
N TYR A 86 -17.04 8.51 8.61
CA TYR A 86 -16.63 7.47 7.68
C TYR A 86 -16.30 6.15 8.38
N THR A 87 -15.53 6.21 9.47
CA THR A 87 -15.10 5.02 10.22
C THR A 87 -16.26 4.39 10.98
N MET A 88 -17.10 5.20 11.63
CA MET A 88 -18.33 4.73 12.28
C MET A 88 -19.31 4.10 11.29
N GLY A 89 -19.39 4.62 10.06
CA GLY A 89 -20.18 4.02 8.97
C GLY A 89 -19.63 2.67 8.48
N ARG A 90 -18.33 2.39 8.68
CA ARG A 90 -17.73 1.06 8.43
C ARG A 90 -17.99 0.06 9.56
N ILE A 91 -18.22 0.54 10.78
CA ILE A 91 -18.47 -0.31 11.97
C ILE A 91 -19.93 -0.81 12.01
N GLU A 92 -20.86 -0.22 11.25
CA GLU A 92 -22.18 -0.85 11.00
C GLU A 92 -22.01 -2.11 10.13
N PRO A 93 -22.61 -3.26 10.51
CA PRO A 93 -22.18 -4.55 9.98
C PRO A 93 -22.67 -4.75 8.55
N ALA A 94 -21.79 -4.51 7.57
CA ALA A 94 -21.79 -5.28 6.32
C ALA A 94 -21.18 -6.68 6.57
N TYR A 95 -21.72 -7.41 7.56
CA TYR A 95 -21.41 -8.81 7.77
C TYR A 95 -22.14 -9.62 6.68
N GLN A 96 -21.54 -9.73 5.50
CA GLN A 96 -21.78 -10.89 4.66
C GLN A 96 -20.82 -11.99 5.12
N PRO A 97 -21.30 -13.19 5.46
CA PRO A 97 -20.41 -14.26 5.86
C PRO A 97 -19.48 -14.57 4.68
N ILE A 98 -18.19 -14.30 4.90
CA ILE A 98 -17.09 -14.69 4.01
C ILE A 98 -17.29 -16.18 3.74
N GLN A 99 -17.62 -16.50 2.49
CA GLN A 99 -17.46 -17.86 2.01
C GLN A 99 -15.96 -18.11 2.02
N THR A 100 -15.49 -18.79 3.07
CA THR A 100 -14.21 -19.49 3.06
C THR A 100 -14.26 -20.50 1.93
N MET A 101 -13.87 -20.07 0.74
CA MET A 101 -13.61 -20.94 -0.39
C MET A 101 -12.33 -21.70 -0.03
N PRO A 102 -12.39 -23.03 0.13
CA PRO A 102 -11.19 -23.81 0.36
C PRO A 102 -10.41 -23.84 -0.95
N SER A 103 -9.17 -23.37 -0.95
CA SER A 103 -8.28 -23.57 -2.08
C SER A 103 -6.89 -23.91 -1.58
N ALA A 104 -6.76 -25.14 -1.07
CA ALA A 104 -5.53 -25.86 -1.26
C ALA A 104 -5.29 -26.00 -2.78
N GLN A 105 -4.35 -25.23 -3.32
CA GLN A 105 -3.67 -25.54 -4.57
C GLN A 105 -2.17 -25.51 -4.33
N ASP A 106 -1.51 -26.58 -4.79
CA ASP A 106 -0.17 -27.03 -4.42
C ASP A 106 0.94 -25.98 -4.65
N GLY A 107 1.34 -25.30 -3.59
CA GLY A 107 2.50 -24.41 -3.63
C GLY A 107 2.52 -23.42 -2.46
N PRO A 108 3.66 -22.78 -2.17
CA PRO A 108 3.73 -21.73 -1.17
C PRO A 108 3.07 -20.42 -1.61
N THR A 109 2.64 -20.31 -2.88
CA THR A 109 1.99 -19.12 -3.47
C THR A 109 0.80 -19.55 -4.33
N LYS A 110 -0.18 -18.66 -4.50
CA LYS A 110 -1.41 -18.95 -5.27
C LYS A 110 -1.14 -19.28 -6.74
N PHE A 111 -0.21 -18.55 -7.37
CA PHE A 111 0.24 -18.81 -8.73
C PHE A 111 1.60 -19.50 -8.72
N SER A 112 1.74 -20.56 -9.52
CA SER A 112 2.92 -21.45 -9.51
C SER A 112 4.02 -21.03 -10.50
N THR A 113 3.93 -19.85 -11.08
CA THR A 113 4.91 -19.35 -12.06
C THR A 113 6.28 -19.20 -11.38
N PRO A 114 7.34 -19.82 -11.92
CA PRO A 114 8.66 -19.77 -11.28
C PRO A 114 9.31 -18.38 -11.44
N THR A 115 10.25 -18.08 -10.54
CA THR A 115 11.13 -16.92 -10.65
C THR A 115 11.89 -16.91 -11.99
N GLY A 116 11.94 -15.73 -12.61
CA GLY A 116 12.62 -15.48 -13.88
C GLY A 116 13.60 -14.30 -13.77
N VAL A 117 13.70 -13.52 -14.86
CA VAL A 117 14.56 -12.33 -14.94
C VAL A 117 13.68 -11.13 -15.27
N ILE A 118 13.77 -10.07 -14.46
CA ILE A 118 12.91 -8.88 -14.59
C ILE A 118 13.05 -8.22 -15.95
N THR A 119 14.28 -7.99 -16.42
CA THR A 119 14.54 -7.32 -17.70
C THR A 119 13.91 -8.08 -18.88
N ASP A 120 13.98 -9.41 -18.86
CA ASP A 120 13.42 -10.24 -19.94
C ASP A 120 11.89 -10.13 -20.00
N GLN A 121 11.22 -10.12 -18.84
CA GLN A 121 9.76 -10.01 -18.81
C GLN A 121 9.30 -8.57 -19.10
N TRP A 122 10.03 -7.58 -18.60
CA TRP A 122 9.73 -6.19 -18.89
C TRP A 122 9.92 -5.87 -20.38
N ASP A 123 10.98 -6.36 -21.03
CA ASP A 123 11.21 -6.14 -22.46
C ASP A 123 10.06 -6.68 -23.32
N ARG A 124 9.50 -7.84 -22.95
CA ARG A 124 8.29 -8.40 -23.58
C ARG A 124 7.08 -7.49 -23.42
N ILE A 125 6.83 -7.03 -22.20
CA ILE A 125 5.73 -6.10 -21.88
C ILE A 125 5.91 -4.78 -22.64
N ALA A 126 7.08 -4.15 -22.57
CA ALA A 126 7.38 -2.88 -23.22
C ALA A 126 7.26 -2.97 -24.76
N LEU A 127 7.71 -4.08 -25.36
CA LEU A 127 7.50 -4.34 -26.79
C LEU A 127 6.01 -4.43 -27.13
N TRP A 128 5.22 -5.14 -26.32
CA TRP A 128 3.77 -5.22 -26.51
C TRP A 128 3.11 -3.85 -26.38
N LEU A 129 3.41 -3.10 -25.32
CA LEU A 129 2.85 -1.76 -25.08
C LEU A 129 3.14 -0.82 -26.25
N SER A 130 4.38 -0.74 -26.71
CA SER A 130 4.78 0.12 -27.84
C SER A 130 4.21 -0.34 -29.20
N THR A 131 3.83 -1.61 -29.34
CA THR A 131 3.23 -2.14 -30.56
C THR A 131 1.72 -1.83 -30.63
N TYR A 132 1.03 -1.91 -29.49
CA TYR A 132 -0.43 -1.92 -29.46
C TYR A 132 -1.08 -0.69 -28.84
N LEU A 133 -0.33 0.09 -28.05
CA LEU A 133 -0.85 1.28 -27.36
C LEU A 133 -0.13 2.55 -27.85
N ASP A 134 -0.83 3.68 -27.74
CA ASP A 134 -0.25 5.01 -27.96
C ASP A 134 0.17 5.61 -26.60
N THR A 135 1.11 4.94 -25.93
CA THR A 135 1.61 5.36 -24.62
C THR A 135 2.89 6.17 -24.74
N ALA A 136 3.04 7.18 -23.88
CA ALA A 136 4.30 7.88 -23.73
C ALA A 136 5.43 6.89 -23.35
N PRO A 137 6.68 7.15 -23.79
CA PRO A 137 7.82 6.31 -23.42
C PRO A 137 7.95 6.23 -21.90
N VAL A 138 8.13 5.02 -21.38
CA VAL A 138 8.39 4.84 -19.95
C VAL A 138 9.86 5.10 -19.66
N VAL A 139 10.14 5.77 -18.56
CA VAL A 139 11.49 6.18 -18.16
C VAL A 139 11.95 5.29 -17.00
N PRO A 140 13.12 4.63 -17.12
CA PRO A 140 13.75 3.95 -16.00
C PRO A 140 14.16 4.90 -14.86
N ALA A 141 14.26 4.38 -13.64
CA ALA A 141 14.87 5.12 -12.54
C ALA A 141 16.41 5.06 -12.61
N GLU A 142 17.05 6.18 -12.27
CA GLU A 142 18.49 6.24 -12.05
C GLU A 142 18.87 5.49 -10.76
N GLN A 143 20.04 4.84 -10.75
CA GLN A 143 20.48 4.05 -9.58
C GLN A 143 20.50 4.88 -8.29
N THR A 144 20.90 6.15 -8.36
CA THR A 144 20.93 7.04 -7.19
C THR A 144 19.55 7.32 -6.60
N ALA A 145 18.50 7.33 -7.42
CA ALA A 145 17.13 7.49 -6.94
C ALA A 145 16.62 6.21 -6.27
N ILE A 146 17.00 5.05 -6.81
CA ILE A 146 16.70 3.75 -6.19
C ILE A 146 17.39 3.64 -4.82
N ASP A 147 18.67 4.01 -4.74
CA ASP A 147 19.43 4.00 -3.49
C ASP A 147 18.80 4.93 -2.43
N ASP A 148 18.30 6.10 -2.84
CA ASP A 148 17.55 7.02 -1.97
C ASP A 148 16.23 6.42 -1.47
N ALA A 149 15.45 5.78 -2.36
CA ALA A 149 14.21 5.10 -1.97
C ALA A 149 14.44 3.94 -0.99
N ILE A 150 15.49 3.15 -1.19
CA ILE A 150 15.93 2.11 -0.25
C ILE A 150 16.26 2.74 1.12
N ALA A 151 17.02 3.84 1.13
CA ALA A 151 17.38 4.53 2.36
C ALA A 151 16.16 5.11 3.09
N ARG A 152 15.21 5.71 2.37
CA ARG A 152 13.99 6.32 2.93
C ARG A 152 13.01 5.29 3.47
N THR A 153 12.87 4.14 2.80
CA THR A 153 12.04 3.04 3.32
C THR A 153 12.68 2.35 4.52
N GLY A 154 14.01 2.36 4.62
CA GLY A 154 14.77 1.81 5.74
C GLY A 154 14.83 0.28 5.76
N VAL A 155 14.44 -0.38 4.67
CA VAL A 155 14.42 -1.84 4.51
C VAL A 155 15.24 -2.25 3.29
N GLY A 156 15.85 -3.44 3.35
CA GLY A 156 16.63 -3.96 2.23
C GLY A 156 15.74 -4.42 1.10
N TRP A 157 15.77 -3.74 -0.04
CA TRP A 157 14.96 -4.13 -1.20
C TRP A 157 15.57 -5.35 -1.90
N PRO A 158 14.77 -6.39 -2.22
CA PRO A 158 15.20 -7.49 -3.08
C PRO A 158 15.74 -6.99 -4.42
N GLU A 159 16.65 -7.74 -5.03
CA GLU A 159 17.24 -7.37 -6.32
C GLU A 159 16.15 -7.12 -7.37
N GLU A 160 15.12 -7.97 -7.41
CA GLU A 160 14.07 -7.88 -8.44
C GLU A 160 13.29 -6.57 -8.37
N LEU A 161 13.08 -6.02 -7.16
CA LEU A 161 12.41 -4.73 -7.01
C LEU A 161 13.29 -3.60 -7.56
N GLN A 162 14.60 -3.64 -7.29
CA GLN A 162 15.54 -2.68 -7.86
C GLN A 162 15.65 -2.84 -9.39
N ALA A 163 15.63 -4.08 -9.90
CA ALA A 163 15.65 -4.36 -11.33
C ALA A 163 14.38 -3.87 -12.04
N LEU A 164 13.23 -3.96 -11.37
CA LEU A 164 11.97 -3.40 -11.86
C LEU A 164 12.14 -1.90 -12.06
N PHE A 165 12.58 -1.17 -11.03
CA PHE A 165 12.77 0.28 -11.13
C PHE A 165 13.88 0.70 -12.12
N ARG A 166 14.93 -0.11 -12.29
CA ARG A 166 15.92 0.07 -13.38
C ARG A 166 15.35 -0.16 -14.78
N SER A 167 14.16 -0.74 -14.90
CA SER A 167 13.48 -0.99 -16.17
C SER A 167 12.32 -0.01 -16.39
N VAL A 168 11.63 0.38 -15.32
CA VAL A 168 10.39 1.17 -15.35
C VAL A 168 10.18 1.91 -14.04
N ASN A 169 9.99 3.23 -14.08
CA ASN A 169 9.70 4.04 -12.90
C ASN A 169 8.26 4.60 -12.93
N GLY A 170 7.29 3.69 -12.95
CA GLY A 170 5.88 4.03 -13.12
C GLY A 170 5.54 4.55 -14.51
N PHE A 171 4.26 4.90 -14.71
CA PHE A 171 3.79 5.57 -15.92
C PHE A 171 3.53 7.06 -15.63
N PRO A 172 3.65 7.95 -16.62
CA PRO A 172 3.27 9.35 -16.43
C PRO A 172 1.82 9.45 -15.94
N HIS A 173 1.57 10.26 -14.91
CA HIS A 173 0.25 10.37 -14.27
C HIS A 173 -0.89 10.71 -15.25
N GLU A 174 -0.60 11.46 -16.32
CA GLU A 174 -1.59 11.83 -17.35
C GLU A 174 -1.91 10.68 -18.32
N ALA A 175 -1.05 9.66 -18.38
CA ALA A 175 -1.18 8.48 -19.21
C ALA A 175 -1.52 7.29 -18.31
N TRP A 176 -2.75 7.24 -17.81
CA TRP A 176 -3.24 6.08 -17.06
C TRP A 176 -3.07 4.80 -17.90
N VAL A 177 -2.06 3.97 -17.56
CA VAL A 177 -1.83 2.65 -18.15
C VAL A 177 -2.11 1.60 -17.09
N PRO A 178 -3.27 0.91 -17.14
CA PRO A 178 -3.59 -0.14 -16.17
C PRO A 178 -2.83 -1.40 -16.55
N LEU A 179 -1.50 -1.40 -16.37
CA LEU A 179 -0.65 -2.55 -16.71
C LEU A 179 -1.11 -3.80 -15.95
N LEU A 180 -1.50 -3.63 -14.70
CA LEU A 180 -2.06 -4.66 -13.84
C LEU A 180 -3.56 -4.39 -13.67
N PRO A 181 -4.42 -5.44 -13.62
CA PRO A 181 -5.84 -5.24 -13.38
C PRO A 181 -6.05 -4.48 -12.06
N SER A 182 -6.82 -3.40 -12.12
CA SER A 182 -7.16 -2.57 -10.96
C SER A 182 -5.98 -1.95 -10.21
N HIS A 183 -4.75 -1.93 -10.77
CA HIS A 183 -3.58 -1.39 -10.10
C HIS A 183 -2.77 -0.50 -11.06
N GLU A 184 -2.29 0.64 -10.57
CA GLU A 184 -1.26 1.42 -11.25
C GLU A 184 0.12 0.96 -10.82
N LEU A 185 1.07 0.90 -11.75
CA LEU A 185 2.47 0.74 -11.37
C LEU A 185 3.00 2.07 -10.80
N PHE A 186 3.55 2.02 -9.60
CA PHE A 186 4.08 3.19 -8.92
C PHE A 186 5.43 3.63 -9.49
N ASP A 187 5.70 4.94 -9.40
CA ASP A 187 7.06 5.45 -9.42
C ASP A 187 7.66 5.38 -7.99
N LEU A 188 8.97 5.62 -7.87
CA LEU A 188 9.66 5.55 -6.59
C LEU A 188 9.09 6.48 -5.50
N GLU A 189 8.60 7.67 -5.85
CA GLU A 189 8.03 8.57 -4.83
C GLU A 189 6.69 8.03 -4.34
N ARG A 190 5.83 7.51 -5.23
CA ARG A 190 4.59 6.85 -4.83
C ARG A 190 4.83 5.62 -3.97
N VAL A 191 5.88 4.83 -4.24
CA VAL A 191 6.26 3.71 -3.34
C VAL A 191 6.46 4.20 -1.91
N ILE A 192 7.17 5.32 -1.74
CA ILE A 192 7.51 5.86 -0.43
C ILE A 192 6.27 6.47 0.23
N ASP A 193 5.51 7.26 -0.51
CA ASP A 193 4.32 7.94 -0.01
C ASP A 193 3.21 6.95 0.39
N GLU A 194 2.87 5.99 -0.48
CA GLU A 194 1.83 5.00 -0.22
C GLU A 194 2.24 4.07 0.92
N ARG A 195 3.51 3.66 0.98
CA ARG A 195 4.01 2.88 2.13
C ARG A 195 3.90 3.67 3.44
N GLN A 196 4.19 4.96 3.42
CA GLN A 196 4.10 5.81 4.61
C GLN A 196 2.64 6.00 5.04
N VAL A 197 1.72 6.14 4.08
CA VAL A 197 0.27 6.18 4.34
C VAL A 197 -0.16 4.89 5.03
N GLU A 198 0.16 3.72 4.49
CA GLU A 198 -0.31 2.46 5.09
C GLU A 198 0.30 2.20 6.47
N LEU A 199 1.56 2.57 6.72
CA LEU A 199 2.14 2.54 8.06
C LEU A 199 1.40 3.43 9.07
N GLU A 200 0.94 4.60 8.62
CA GLU A 200 0.17 5.53 9.44
C GLU A 200 -1.26 5.04 9.67
N VAL A 201 -1.89 4.42 8.68
CA VAL A 201 -3.27 3.92 8.76
C VAL A 201 -3.36 2.65 9.59
N TRP A 202 -2.47 1.68 9.35
CA TRP A 202 -2.56 0.35 9.93
C TRP A 202 -1.70 0.14 11.17
N GLY A 203 -0.83 1.10 11.50
CA GLY A 203 0.11 0.94 12.59
C GLY A 203 -0.56 0.65 13.95
N GLU A 204 -1.78 1.14 14.20
CA GLU A 204 -2.50 0.89 15.46
C GLU A 204 -2.85 -0.60 15.64
N PHE A 205 -3.21 -1.28 14.55
CA PHE A 205 -3.51 -2.71 14.57
C PHE A 205 -2.26 -3.53 14.85
N ALA A 206 -1.07 -3.03 14.49
CA ALA A 206 0.18 -3.70 14.82
C ALA A 206 0.55 -3.57 16.31
N GLU A 207 0.06 -2.54 17.03
CA GLU A 207 0.32 -2.37 18.46
C GLU A 207 -0.51 -3.32 19.34
N ASP A 208 -1.69 -3.71 18.86
CA ASP A 208 -2.56 -4.68 19.54
C ASP A 208 -2.09 -6.14 19.36
N MET A 209 -1.11 -6.36 18.48
CA MET A 209 -0.52 -7.68 18.22
C MET A 209 0.65 -7.98 19.17
N ASP A 210 0.87 -9.27 19.42
CA ASP A 210 2.02 -9.72 20.20
C ASP A 210 3.33 -9.44 19.45
N GLU A 211 4.18 -8.56 20.02
CA GLU A 211 5.45 -8.16 19.41
C GLU A 211 6.38 -9.36 19.12
N ASP A 212 6.35 -10.40 19.94
CA ASP A 212 7.18 -11.59 19.73
C ASP A 212 6.64 -12.45 18.58
N GLU A 213 5.32 -12.53 18.39
CA GLU A 213 4.70 -13.19 17.25
C GLU A 213 4.99 -12.44 15.94
N LEU A 214 4.83 -11.11 15.94
CA LEU A 214 5.17 -10.25 14.80
C LEU A 214 6.64 -10.39 14.41
N ARG A 215 7.56 -10.36 15.39
CA ARG A 215 9.00 -10.51 15.16
C ARG A 215 9.41 -11.91 14.70
N ALA A 216 8.61 -12.93 15.02
CA ALA A 216 8.83 -14.31 14.59
C ALA A 216 8.23 -14.60 13.21
N SER A 217 7.32 -13.75 12.70
CA SER A 217 6.70 -13.90 11.40
C SER A 217 7.74 -13.88 10.27
N MET A 218 7.51 -14.72 9.26
CA MET A 218 8.37 -14.85 8.09
C MET A 218 7.68 -14.30 6.87
N ALA A 219 8.46 -14.02 5.80
CA ALA A 219 7.87 -13.60 4.55
C ALA A 219 6.82 -14.61 4.06
N GLY A 220 5.67 -14.09 3.62
CA GLY A 220 4.51 -14.85 3.17
C GLY A 220 3.55 -15.32 4.27
N ASP A 221 3.88 -15.14 5.55
CA ASP A 221 2.91 -15.31 6.63
C ASP A 221 1.94 -14.10 6.63
N SER A 222 0.63 -14.34 6.65
CA SER A 222 -0.34 -13.26 6.83
C SER A 222 -0.25 -12.68 8.24
N VAL A 223 -0.34 -11.35 8.33
CA VAL A 223 -0.22 -10.61 9.60
C VAL A 223 -1.43 -9.73 9.90
N GLY A 224 -2.35 -9.53 8.95
CA GLY A 224 -3.59 -8.77 9.18
C GLY A 224 -3.36 -7.26 9.40
N THR A 225 -2.18 -6.74 9.05
CA THR A 225 -1.81 -5.32 9.18
C THR A 225 -0.72 -4.96 8.15
N TRP A 226 -0.31 -3.70 8.10
CA TRP A 226 0.78 -3.23 7.25
C TRP A 226 2.11 -3.13 8.01
N LEU A 227 3.11 -3.91 7.59
CA LEU A 227 4.44 -3.93 8.22
C LEU A 227 5.45 -3.01 7.51
N PRO A 228 6.47 -2.49 8.22
CA PRO A 228 7.57 -1.76 7.59
C PRO A 228 8.26 -2.55 6.46
N GLU A 229 8.34 -3.87 6.58
CA GLU A 229 8.94 -4.74 5.59
C GLU A 229 8.11 -4.92 4.30
N PHE A 230 6.87 -4.42 4.27
CA PHE A 230 6.05 -4.43 3.05
C PHE A 230 6.37 -3.20 2.20
N VAL A 231 6.84 -3.45 0.98
CA VAL A 231 7.17 -2.39 0.01
C VAL A 231 6.19 -2.45 -1.15
N PRO A 232 5.26 -1.49 -1.28
CA PRO A 232 4.29 -1.48 -2.36
C PRO A 232 4.99 -1.11 -3.66
N PHE A 233 4.54 -1.65 -4.78
CA PHE A 233 5.04 -1.26 -6.11
C PHE A 233 3.92 -1.02 -7.12
N ALA A 234 2.68 -1.39 -6.79
CA ALA A 234 1.51 -1.05 -7.56
C ALA A 234 0.27 -0.92 -6.65
N GLY A 235 -0.73 -0.15 -7.07
CA GLY A 235 -1.91 0.07 -6.23
C GLY A 235 -2.90 1.10 -6.73
N VAL A 236 -4.06 1.13 -6.07
CA VAL A 236 -5.05 2.20 -6.11
C VAL A 236 -5.96 2.15 -4.87
N ASP A 237 -6.22 3.30 -4.26
CA ASP A 237 -7.20 3.47 -3.17
C ASP A 237 -7.06 2.44 -2.02
N GLY A 238 -5.83 2.19 -1.56
CA GLY A 238 -5.51 1.26 -0.47
C GLY A 238 -5.60 -0.23 -0.84
N ASN A 239 -5.74 -0.56 -2.13
CA ASN A 239 -5.55 -1.92 -2.65
C ASN A 239 -4.19 -1.95 -3.33
N LEU A 240 -3.26 -2.72 -2.78
CA LEU A 240 -1.85 -2.65 -3.13
C LEU A 240 -1.31 -4.02 -3.50
N LEU A 241 -0.36 -4.03 -4.42
CA LEU A 241 0.58 -5.14 -4.57
C LEU A 241 1.89 -4.72 -3.92
N PHE A 242 2.37 -5.56 -3.01
CA PHE A 242 3.61 -5.32 -2.28
C PHE A 242 4.56 -6.50 -2.35
N VAL A 243 5.83 -6.18 -2.14
CA VAL A 243 6.91 -7.14 -1.97
C VAL A 243 7.13 -7.32 -0.48
N ASP A 244 7.10 -8.56 -0.02
CA ASP A 244 7.42 -8.90 1.36
C ASP A 244 8.95 -9.01 1.54
N THR A 245 9.55 -8.06 2.24
CA THR A 245 11.00 -8.02 2.46
C THR A 245 11.44 -8.68 3.77
N ARG A 246 10.52 -9.28 4.53
CA ARG A 246 10.86 -10.04 5.75
C ARG A 246 11.79 -11.22 5.42
N PRO A 247 12.56 -11.71 6.39
CA PRO A 247 13.36 -12.91 6.18
C PRO A 247 12.46 -14.14 5.97
N GLY A 248 12.94 -15.09 5.17
CA GLY A 248 12.31 -16.41 5.04
C GLY A 248 12.38 -16.99 3.63
N PRO A 249 11.82 -18.20 3.43
CA PRO A 249 11.79 -18.87 2.13
C PRO A 249 11.04 -18.10 1.05
N LEU A 250 10.11 -17.22 1.42
CA LEU A 250 9.32 -16.39 0.51
C LEU A 250 9.76 -14.91 0.52
N HIS A 251 10.97 -14.62 0.99
CA HIS A 251 11.53 -13.27 0.89
C HIS A 251 11.52 -12.78 -0.57
N GLY A 252 10.84 -11.67 -0.82
CA GLY A 252 10.64 -11.11 -2.15
C GLY A 252 9.38 -11.59 -2.88
N CYS A 253 8.50 -12.36 -2.22
CA CYS A 253 7.20 -12.73 -2.78
C CYS A 253 6.31 -11.50 -2.97
N VAL A 254 5.36 -11.62 -3.90
CA VAL A 254 4.34 -10.59 -4.15
C VAL A 254 3.04 -11.02 -3.49
N THR A 255 2.48 -10.12 -2.69
CA THR A 255 1.21 -10.30 -1.99
C THR A 255 0.26 -9.15 -2.34
N GLU A 256 -1.04 -9.43 -2.30
CA GLU A 256 -2.09 -8.42 -2.43
C GLU A 256 -2.50 -7.95 -1.04
N PHE A 257 -2.67 -6.65 -0.89
CA PHE A 257 -3.21 -6.02 0.29
C PHE A 257 -4.57 -5.41 -0.06
N ASP A 258 -5.62 -5.84 0.63
CA ASP A 258 -6.96 -5.28 0.54
C ASP A 258 -7.23 -4.37 1.75
N LYS A 259 -7.88 -3.24 1.51
CA LYS A 259 -8.18 -2.24 2.55
C LYS A 259 -9.13 -2.71 3.67
N VAL A 260 -9.71 -3.91 3.55
CA VAL A 260 -10.57 -4.55 4.55
C VAL A 260 -9.92 -5.81 5.10
N GLY A 261 -9.41 -6.68 4.23
CA GLY A 261 -8.81 -7.97 4.59
C GLY A 261 -7.30 -7.96 4.79
N ALA A 262 -6.63 -6.81 4.67
CA ALA A 262 -5.18 -6.70 4.71
C ALA A 262 -4.52 -7.72 3.77
N ASP A 263 -3.61 -8.57 4.28
CA ASP A 263 -2.87 -9.57 3.53
C ASP A 263 -3.45 -11.01 3.66
N ASP A 264 -4.73 -11.15 4.04
CA ASP A 264 -5.40 -12.44 4.29
C ASP A 264 -5.33 -13.43 3.11
N ASP A 265 -5.26 -12.91 1.87
CA ASP A 265 -5.14 -13.73 0.67
C ASP A 265 -3.76 -14.39 0.51
N GLY A 266 -2.78 -13.97 1.32
CA GLY A 266 -1.43 -14.50 1.35
C GLY A 266 -0.64 -14.25 0.06
N PRO A 267 0.55 -14.86 -0.07
CA PRO A 267 1.43 -14.61 -1.20
C PRO A 267 0.82 -15.12 -2.51
N GLN A 268 0.66 -14.20 -3.46
CA GLN A 268 0.07 -14.47 -4.76
C GLN A 268 1.12 -15.05 -5.72
N TRP A 269 2.31 -14.45 -5.80
CA TRP A 269 3.43 -14.93 -6.64
C TRP A 269 4.72 -15.07 -5.83
N ILE A 270 5.56 -16.02 -6.22
CA ILE A 270 6.85 -16.28 -5.55
C ILE A 270 7.86 -15.13 -5.71
N SER A 271 7.71 -14.30 -6.75
CA SER A 271 8.57 -13.14 -7.01
C SER A 271 7.92 -12.16 -8.00
N ILE A 272 8.51 -10.97 -8.17
CA ILE A 272 8.03 -9.95 -9.13
C ILE A 272 8.18 -10.46 -10.57
N SER A 273 9.29 -11.12 -10.88
CA SER A 273 9.51 -11.68 -12.22
C SER A 273 8.45 -12.73 -12.58
N ALA A 274 7.97 -13.52 -11.61
CA ALA A 274 6.87 -14.46 -11.82
C ALA A 274 5.55 -13.75 -12.14
N LEU A 275 5.21 -12.67 -11.41
CA LEU A 275 4.07 -11.81 -11.73
C LEU A 275 4.19 -11.24 -13.16
N LEU A 276 5.35 -10.67 -13.51
CA LEU A 276 5.56 -10.07 -14.82
C LEU A 276 5.53 -11.11 -15.96
N THR A 277 5.99 -12.34 -15.71
CA THR A 277 5.83 -13.45 -16.66
C THR A 277 4.35 -13.70 -16.96
N ASP A 278 3.50 -13.76 -15.93
CA ASP A 278 2.06 -13.97 -16.12
C ASP A 278 1.40 -12.80 -16.87
N VAL A 279 1.81 -11.56 -16.58
CA VAL A 279 1.35 -10.36 -17.31
C VAL A 279 1.77 -10.44 -18.78
N ALA A 280 3.04 -10.69 -19.05
CA ALA A 280 3.57 -10.78 -20.41
C ALA A 280 2.86 -11.88 -21.22
N ASP A 281 2.70 -13.07 -20.63
CA ASP A 281 2.00 -14.19 -21.23
C ASP A 281 0.54 -13.85 -21.55
N ALA A 282 -0.16 -13.16 -20.64
CA ALA A 282 -1.54 -12.73 -20.86
C ALA A 282 -1.63 -11.71 -22.00
N LEU A 283 -0.77 -10.69 -22.02
CA LEU A 283 -0.75 -9.67 -23.07
C LEU A 283 -0.46 -10.28 -24.46
N GLU A 284 0.55 -11.14 -24.56
CA GLU A 284 0.95 -11.75 -25.83
C GLU A 284 -0.06 -12.77 -26.37
N SER A 285 -0.70 -13.54 -25.47
CA SER A 285 -1.59 -14.63 -25.88
C SER A 285 -3.07 -14.28 -25.85
N GLY A 286 -3.45 -13.16 -25.21
CA GLY A 286 -4.84 -12.81 -24.94
C GLY A 286 -5.55 -13.78 -23.98
N ARG A 287 -4.80 -14.56 -23.20
CA ARG A 287 -5.34 -15.49 -22.21
C ARG A 287 -5.53 -14.80 -20.85
N PRO A 288 -6.34 -15.38 -19.95
CA PRO A 288 -6.55 -14.79 -18.63
C PRO A 288 -5.26 -14.70 -17.80
N PHE A 289 -4.99 -13.51 -17.27
CA PHE A 289 -4.10 -13.21 -16.16
C PHE A 289 -4.82 -13.44 -14.83
N ALA A 290 -4.08 -13.91 -13.81
CA ALA A 290 -4.60 -14.18 -12.46
C ALA A 290 -5.93 -14.97 -12.44
N GLY A 291 -6.09 -15.90 -13.40
CA GLY A 291 -7.25 -16.78 -13.54
C GLY A 291 -8.51 -16.17 -14.17
N ALA A 292 -8.68 -14.85 -14.16
CA ALA A 292 -9.97 -14.22 -14.54
C ALA A 292 -9.88 -12.96 -15.42
N TRP A 293 -8.70 -12.34 -15.55
CA TRP A 293 -8.56 -11.05 -16.23
C TRP A 293 -8.00 -11.21 -17.64
N THR A 294 -8.79 -10.89 -18.66
CA THR A 294 -8.31 -10.97 -20.05
C THR A 294 -7.95 -9.58 -20.58
N PRO A 295 -6.77 -9.38 -21.21
CA PRO A 295 -6.41 -8.09 -21.75
C PRO A 295 -7.15 -7.81 -23.07
N SER A 296 -7.53 -6.56 -23.26
CA SER A 296 -8.15 -6.06 -24.49
C SER A 296 -7.66 -4.66 -24.79
N VAL A 297 -7.44 -4.35 -26.06
CA VAL A 297 -7.12 -2.98 -26.51
C VAL A 297 -8.40 -2.32 -27.01
N VAL A 298 -8.81 -1.23 -26.36
CA VAL A 298 -9.98 -0.44 -26.71
C VAL A 298 -9.54 1.00 -26.88
N ASP A 299 -9.78 1.58 -28.05
CA ASP A 299 -9.41 2.96 -28.39
C ASP A 299 -7.93 3.28 -28.12
N GLY A 300 -7.02 2.33 -28.41
CA GLY A 300 -5.58 2.48 -28.20
C GLY A 300 -5.12 2.38 -26.74
N GLN A 301 -6.00 1.99 -25.82
CA GLN A 301 -5.71 1.80 -24.40
C GLN A 301 -5.88 0.33 -23.99
N LEU A 302 -5.04 -0.12 -23.06
CA LEU A 302 -5.22 -1.41 -22.40
C LEU A 302 -6.42 -1.35 -21.44
N LYS A 303 -7.25 -2.37 -21.51
CA LYS A 303 -8.34 -2.67 -20.58
C LYS A 303 -8.24 -4.12 -20.15
N TRP A 304 -8.58 -4.38 -18.89
CA TRP A 304 -8.72 -5.74 -18.37
C TRP A 304 -10.21 -6.06 -18.24
N LEU A 305 -10.63 -7.16 -18.85
CA LEU A 305 -12.01 -7.66 -18.77
C LEU A 305 -12.06 -8.81 -17.79
N TYR A 306 -12.94 -8.70 -16.79
CA TYR A 306 -13.19 -9.78 -15.85
C TYR A 306 -14.11 -10.83 -16.48
N ALA A 307 -13.72 -12.10 -16.40
CA ALA A 307 -14.60 -13.20 -16.76
C ALA A 307 -15.65 -13.40 -15.65
N ASN A 308 -16.91 -13.03 -15.93
CA ASN A 308 -18.06 -13.36 -15.07
C ASN A 308 -18.34 -14.87 -15.02
#